data_AF-A0A7J9KE16-F1
#
_entry.id   AF-A0A7J9KE16-F1
#
_cell.length_a   1.000
_cell.length_b   1.000
_cell.length_c   1.000
_cell.angle_alpha   90.00
_cell.angle_beta   90.00
_cell.angle_gamma   90.00
#
_symmetry.space_group_name_H-M   'P 1'
#
loop_
_entity.id
_entity.type
_entity.pdbx_description
1 polymer ?
#
loop_
_entity_poly.entity_id
_entity_poly.type
_entity_poly.pdbx_seq_one_letter_code
_entity_poly.pdbx_strand_id
1 'polypeptide(L)'
;MDLIDGLGKVWTVLAKFHTHEAIGNYVSIDWPQFSNEKGLKPYDEITFMTRPQQEGGNEGPQNEFKVLVKRKIRLFGQDIWGEVM
;
A
#
# COMPACT_ATOMS: atom_id res chain seq x y z
N MET A 1 -1.73 -10.44 3.28
CA MET A 1 -2.26 -9.79 2.06
C MET A 1 -1.07 -9.32 1.27
N ASP A 2 -1.10 -9.53 -0.04
CA ASP A 2 0.01 -9.15 -0.89
C ASP A 2 -0.19 -7.74 -1.44
N LEU A 3 0.85 -6.92 -1.26
CA LEU A 3 0.97 -5.56 -1.71
C LEU A 3 2.06 -5.47 -2.76
N ILE A 4 1.81 -4.69 -3.81
CA ILE A 4 2.80 -4.46 -4.86
C ILE A 4 3.27 -3.01 -4.77
N ASP A 5 4.57 -2.77 -4.70
CA ASP A 5 5.11 -1.41 -4.65
C ASP A 5 5.21 -0.76 -6.05
N GLY A 6 5.74 0.47 -6.13
CA GLY A 6 5.90 1.15 -7.41
C GLY A 6 6.92 0.50 -8.34
N LEU A 7 7.82 -0.34 -7.82
CA LEU A 7 8.82 -1.10 -8.57
C LEU A 7 8.32 -2.50 -8.99
N GLY A 8 7.09 -2.86 -8.60
CA GLY A 8 6.50 -4.17 -8.92
C GLY A 8 6.90 -5.29 -7.96
N LYS A 9 7.62 -4.99 -6.87
CA LYS A 9 7.99 -5.99 -5.87
C LYS A 9 6.78 -6.29 -4.96
N VAL A 10 6.59 -7.58 -4.68
CA VAL A 10 5.51 -8.08 -3.83
C VAL A 10 5.97 -8.09 -2.36
N TRP A 11 5.08 -7.65 -1.48
CA TRP A 11 5.25 -7.59 -0.03
C TRP A 11 4.04 -8.20 0.66
N THR A 12 4.25 -9.07 1.65
CA THR A 12 3.16 -9.67 2.40
C THR A 12 3.00 -8.97 3.74
N VAL A 13 1.82 -8.42 4.00
CA VAL A 13 1.48 -7.76 5.27
C VAL A 13 0.43 -8.55 6.04
N LEU A 14 0.44 -8.45 7.37
CA LEU A 14 -0.63 -8.99 8.18
C LEU A 14 -1.88 -8.12 7.99
N ALA A 15 -2.93 -8.76 7.49
CA ALA A 15 -4.20 -8.11 7.25
C ALA A 15 -5.33 -9.01 7.75
N LYS A 16 -6.40 -8.38 8.23
CA LYS A 16 -7.65 -9.06 8.60
C LYS A 16 -8.76 -8.56 7.68
N PHE A 17 -9.52 -9.50 7.14
CA PHE A 17 -10.69 -9.21 6.33
C PHE A 17 -11.91 -9.23 7.23
N HIS A 18 -12.76 -8.22 7.08
CA HIS A 18 -13.96 -8.02 7.87
C HIS A 18 -15.16 -7.89 6.96
N THR A 19 -16.30 -8.36 7.44
CA THR A 19 -17.61 -8.15 6.83
C THR A 19 -18.47 -7.45 7.86
N HIS A 20 -19.01 -6.29 7.51
CA HIS A 20 -19.87 -5.50 8.40
C HIS A 20 -21.09 -4.99 7.64
N GLU A 21 -22.29 -5.18 8.20
CA GLU A 21 -23.55 -4.90 7.50
C GLU A 21 -23.68 -3.46 7.00
N ALA A 22 -23.23 -2.48 7.80
CA ALA A 22 -23.33 -1.06 7.43
C ALA A 22 -22.19 -0.53 6.54
N ILE A 23 -21.01 -1.16 6.57
CA ILE A 23 -19.78 -0.63 5.95
C ILE A 23 -19.38 -1.46 4.71
N GLY A 24 -19.93 -2.67 4.59
CA GLY A 24 -19.54 -3.67 3.60
C GLY A 24 -18.28 -4.44 4.04
N ASN A 25 -17.62 -5.05 3.06
CA ASN A 25 -16.37 -5.76 3.26
C ASN A 25 -15.21 -4.77 3.31
N TYR A 26 -14.36 -4.88 4.34
CA TYR A 26 -13.17 -4.04 4.46
C TYR A 26 -11.97 -4.84 4.97
N VAL A 27 -10.77 -4.31 4.74
CA VAL A 27 -9.51 -4.89 5.20
C VAL A 27 -8.88 -3.96 6.24
N SER A 28 -8.39 -4.53 7.34
CA SER A 28 -7.55 -3.82 8.30
C SER A 28 -6.13 -4.35 8.22
N ILE A 29 -5.14 -3.46 8.21
CA ILE A 29 -3.72 -3.79 8.20
C ILE A 29 -3.14 -3.50 9.59
N ASP A 30 -2.24 -4.37 10.07
CA ASP A 30 -1.48 -4.09 11.29
C ASP A 30 -0.50 -2.93 11.03
N TRP A 31 -0.85 -1.76 11.55
CA TRP A 31 -0.10 -0.54 11.30
C TRP A 31 1.31 -0.55 11.92
N PRO A 32 1.51 -0.93 13.20
CA PRO A 32 2.84 -1.11 13.76
C PRO A 32 3.75 -2.05 12.95
N GLN A 33 3.23 -3.21 12.50
CA GLN A 33 4.03 -4.11 11.66
C GLN A 33 4.38 -3.46 10.32
N PHE A 34 3.37 -2.95 9.61
CA PHE A 34 3.54 -2.32 8.30
C PHE A 34 4.53 -1.16 8.33
N SER A 35 4.42 -0.29 9.34
CA SER A 35 5.27 0.88 9.48
C SER A 35 6.73 0.53 9.74
N ASN A 36 6.99 -0.51 10.54
CA ASN A 36 8.35 -1.00 10.77
C ASN A 36 8.93 -1.65 9.51
N GLU A 37 8.18 -2.51 8.84
CA GLU A 37 8.65 -3.20 7.62
C GLU A 37 8.93 -2.26 6.45
N LYS A 38 8.10 -1.22 6.30
CA LYS A 38 8.29 -0.17 5.28
C LYS A 38 9.20 0.96 5.73
N GLY A 39 9.75 0.89 6.93
CA GLY A 39 10.65 1.91 7.48
C GLY A 39 10.04 3.31 7.41
N LEU A 40 8.74 3.43 7.69
CA LEU A 40 7.99 4.68 7.61
C LEU A 40 8.54 5.70 8.60
N LYS A 41 8.52 6.96 8.18
CA LYS A 41 8.91 8.11 8.99
C LYS A 41 7.74 9.09 9.09
N PRO A 42 7.76 9.97 10.11
CA PRO A 42 6.79 11.06 10.17
C PRO A 42 6.72 11.80 8.84
N TYR A 43 5.50 12.12 8.40
CA TYR A 43 5.19 12.84 7.16
C TYR A 43 5.44 12.09 5.85
N ASP A 44 5.69 10.78 5.89
CA ASP A 44 5.60 9.97 4.68
C ASP A 44 4.15 9.94 4.17
N GLU A 45 3.98 10.06 2.86
CA GLU A 45 2.70 9.91 2.18
C GLU A 45 2.52 8.47 1.72
N ILE A 46 1.39 7.86 2.10
CA ILE A 46 1.09 6.46 1.77
C ILE A 46 -0.21 6.42 0.99
N THR A 47 -0.17 5.85 -0.20
CA THR A 47 -1.33 5.71 -1.07
C THR A 47 -1.59 4.24 -1.34
N PHE A 48 -2.79 3.77 -0.98
CA PHE A 48 -3.29 2.45 -1.35
C PHE A 48 -4.18 2.59 -2.59
N MET A 49 -3.94 1.74 -3.58
CA MET A 49 -4.71 1.70 -4.82
C MET A 49 -5.16 0.26 -5.06
N THR A 50 -6.43 0.07 -5.37
CA THR A 50 -6.90 -1.20 -5.94
C THR A 50 -6.38 -1.31 -7.37
N ARG A 51 -5.94 -2.49 -7.80
CA ARG A 51 -5.78 -2.73 -9.24
C ARG A 51 -7.16 -2.86 -9.86
N PRO A 52 -7.47 -2.16 -10.96
CA PRO A 52 -8.71 -2.41 -11.67
C PRO A 52 -8.72 -3.86 -12.13
N GLN A 53 -9.84 -4.55 -11.91
CA GLN A 53 -10.09 -5.87 -12.45
C GLN A 53 -10.00 -5.74 -13.98
N GLN A 54 -9.02 -6.38 -14.61
CA GLN A 54 -8.92 -6.34 -16.06
C GLN A 54 -10.19 -6.97 -16.65
N GLU A 55 -10.99 -6.19 -17.37
CA GLU A 55 -12.07 -6.72 -18.19
C GLU A 55 -11.47 -7.68 -19.24
N GLY A 56 -11.75 -8.98 -19.08
CA GLY A 56 -11.35 -10.03 -20.02
C GLY A 56 -10.10 -10.85 -19.65
N GLY A 57 -9.46 -10.59 -18.51
CA GLY A 57 -8.29 -11.34 -18.04
C GLY A 57 -8.65 -12.30 -16.91
N ASN A 58 -8.33 -13.59 -17.09
CA ASN A 58 -8.56 -14.67 -16.13
C ASN A 58 -8.00 -14.32 -14.73
N GLU A 59 -8.88 -14.35 -13.73
CA GLU A 59 -8.65 -14.58 -12.30
C GLU A 59 -7.28 -14.15 -11.71
N GLY A 60 -6.99 -12.84 -11.71
CA GLY A 60 -6.05 -12.29 -10.73
C GLY A 60 -6.69 -12.33 -9.32
N PRO A 61 -5.92 -12.50 -8.23
CA PRO A 61 -6.49 -12.50 -6.89
C PRO A 61 -7.29 -11.21 -6.67
N GLN A 62 -8.55 -11.37 -6.30
CA GLN A 62 -9.55 -10.29 -6.12
C GLN A 62 -9.13 -9.20 -5.10
N ASN A 63 -7.96 -9.37 -4.46
CA ASN A 63 -7.45 -8.58 -3.35
C ASN A 63 -6.00 -8.09 -3.59
N GLU A 64 -5.59 -7.85 -4.84
CA GLU A 64 -4.30 -7.20 -5.12
C GLU A 64 -4.39 -5.68 -4.93
N PHE A 65 -3.61 -5.16 -3.98
CA PHE A 65 -3.47 -3.73 -3.76
C PHE A 65 -2.07 -3.27 -4.15
N LYS A 66 -1.99 -2.15 -4.85
CA LYS A 66 -0.74 -1.42 -5.03
C LYS A 66 -0.57 -0.44 -3.87
N VAL A 67 0.63 -0.39 -3.31
CA VAL A 67 0.99 0.57 -2.27
C VAL A 67 2.11 1.47 -2.79
N LEU A 68 1.98 2.77 -2.58
CA LEU A 68 3.02 3.75 -2.91
C LEU A 68 3.35 4.53 -1.65
N VAL A 69 4.63 4.55 -1.28
CA VAL A 69 5.12 5.33 -0.15
C VAL A 69 6.07 6.39 -0.67
N LYS A 70 5.76 7.67 -0.43
CA LYS A 70 6.60 8.81 -0.80
C LYS A 70 7.12 9.50 0.45
N ARG A 71 8.40 9.80 0.44
CA ARG A 71 9.08 10.56 1.48
C ARG A 71 9.50 11.91 0.95
N LYS A 72 9.16 12.95 1.69
CA LYS A 72 9.70 14.29 1.46
C LYS A 72 11.13 14.35 1.98
N ILE A 73 12.06 14.70 1.11
CA ILE A 73 13.46 14.99 1.45
C ILE A 73 13.80 16.40 1.02
N ARG A 74 14.73 17.04 1.73
CA ARG A 74 15.24 18.36 1.37
C ARG A 74 16.66 18.25 0.84
N LEU A 75 16.85 18.57 -0.43
CA LEU A 75 18.16 18.58 -1.08
C LEU A 75 18.37 19.96 -1.70
N PHE A 76 19.55 20.56 -1.46
CA PHE A 76 19.90 21.89 -1.99
C PHE A 76 18.85 22.99 -1.68
N GLY A 77 18.22 22.91 -0.52
CA GLY A 77 17.18 23.85 -0.09
C GLY A 77 15.79 23.61 -0.71
N GLN A 78 15.67 22.69 -1.67
CA GLN A 78 14.43 22.33 -2.35
C GLN A 78 13.81 21.07 -1.76
N ASP A 79 12.48 21.05 -1.74
CA ASP A 79 11.69 19.91 -1.32
C ASP A 79 11.48 18.95 -2.50
N ILE A 80 11.84 17.68 -2.30
CA ILE A 80 11.75 16.63 -3.31
C ILE A 80 10.99 15.44 -2.70
N TRP A 81 10.13 14.81 -3.49
CA TRP A 81 9.43 13.59 -3.11
C TRP A 81 10.10 12.39 -3.76
N GLY A 82 10.63 11.48 -2.94
CA GLY A 82 11.19 10.21 -3.39
C GLY A 82 10.31 9.05 -2.98
N GLU A 83 10.16 8.06 -3.86
CA GLU A 83 9.56 6.78 -3.47
C GLU A 83 10.52 6.04 -2.52
N VAL A 84 9.98 5.48 -1.45
CA VAL A 84 10.73 4.67 -0.48
C VAL A 84 10.25 3.22 -0.53
N MET A 85 11.22 2.29 -0.52
CA MET A 85 11.03 0.84 -0.66
C MET A 85 10.41 0.19 0.58
#